data_AF-A0A7C3UVM6-F1
#
_entry.id   AF-A0A7C3UVM6-F1
#
_cell.length_a   1.000
_cell.length_b   1.000
_cell.length_c   1.000
_cell.angle_alpha   90.00
_cell.angle_beta   90.00
_cell.angle_gamma   90.00
#
_symmetry.space_group_name_H-M   'P 1'
#
loop_
_entity.id
_entity.type
_entity.pdbx_description
1 polymer ?
#
loop_
_entity_poly.entity_id
_entity_poly.type
_entity_poly.pdbx_seq_one_letter_code
_entity_poly.pdbx_strand_id
1 'polypeptide(L)'
;MKNAVISWQEKLEAVAYVPTREICTVLRLAEALKKPVLVEGPPGAGKTSLARAAADVLGARLIRLQCYEGIDVARAIYEYNYGKQLLYLSALRDRVSQMLDGTKSMAESVRILDREVPFWGA
;
A
#
# COMPACT_ATOMS: atom_id res chain seq x y z
N MET A 1 -10.07 36.85 6.32
CA MET A 1 -10.51 35.62 5.62
C MET A 1 -10.41 35.73 4.09
N LYS A 2 -9.47 36.51 3.57
CA LYS A 2 -9.08 36.53 2.16
C LYS A 2 -7.64 36.01 2.14
N ASN A 3 -7.24 35.25 1.12
CA ASN A 3 -5.96 34.51 0.97
C ASN A 3 -6.10 33.06 1.46
N ALA A 4 -5.91 31.99 0.68
CA ALA A 4 -5.35 31.84 -0.66
C ALA A 4 -6.10 30.69 -1.35
N VAL A 5 -7.06 31.01 -2.23
CA VAL A 5 -7.67 29.99 -3.10
C VAL A 5 -6.78 29.89 -4.32
N ILE A 6 -5.64 29.20 -4.18
CA ILE A 6 -4.96 28.72 -5.38
C ILE A 6 -5.91 27.71 -6.01
N SER A 7 -6.44 28.06 -7.17
CA SER A 7 -7.37 27.23 -7.92
C SER A 7 -6.67 25.96 -8.38
N TRP A 8 -7.42 24.88 -8.59
CA TRP A 8 -6.86 23.66 -9.18
C TRP A 8 -6.17 23.92 -10.53
N GLN A 9 -6.55 24.99 -11.23
CA GLN A 9 -5.91 25.42 -12.45
C GLN A 9 -4.44 25.83 -12.22
N GLU A 10 -4.19 26.80 -11.33
CA GLU A 10 -2.83 27.27 -11.02
C GLU A 10 -1.95 26.15 -10.46
N LYS A 11 -2.51 25.26 -9.62
CA LYS A 11 -1.77 24.10 -9.09
C LYS A 11 -1.35 23.13 -10.19
N LEU A 12 -2.23 22.85 -11.14
CA LEU A 12 -1.96 21.92 -12.24
C LEU A 12 -0.98 22.53 -13.26
N GLU A 13 -1.11 23.82 -13.56
CA GLU A 13 -0.17 24.55 -14.42
C GLU A 13 1.25 24.55 -13.82
N ALA A 14 1.37 24.69 -12.49
CA ALA A 14 2.66 24.62 -11.79
C ALA A 14 3.37 23.26 -11.91
N VAL A 15 2.63 22.16 -12.13
CA VAL A 15 3.18 20.82 -12.38
C VAL A 15 3.19 20.46 -13.88
N ALA A 16 3.17 21.49 -14.75
CA ALA A 16 3.22 21.36 -16.20
C ALA A 16 2.06 20.53 -16.81
N TYR A 17 0.90 20.55 -16.17
CA TYR A 17 -0.34 20.01 -16.73
C TYR A 17 -1.20 21.16 -17.27
N VAL A 18 -1.83 20.97 -18.44
CA VAL A 18 -2.73 21.97 -19.04
C VAL A 18 -4.18 21.54 -18.76
N PRO A 19 -4.84 22.10 -17.74
CA PRO A 19 -6.18 21.67 -17.38
C PRO A 19 -7.26 22.42 -18.15
N THR A 20 -8.42 21.77 -18.30
CA THR A 20 -9.66 22.47 -18.65
C THR A 20 -10.44 22.84 -17.39
N ARG A 21 -11.43 23.72 -17.54
CA ARG A 21 -12.31 24.13 -16.44
C ARG A 21 -13.08 22.95 -15.84
N GLU A 22 -13.50 22.00 -16.67
CA GLU A 22 -14.22 20.80 -16.27
C GLU A 22 -13.34 19.93 -15.36
N ILE A 23 -12.08 19.70 -15.75
CA ILE A 23 -11.11 18.93 -14.94
C ILE A 23 -10.92 19.59 -13.57
N CYS A 24 -10.66 20.90 -13.55
CA CYS A 24 -10.50 21.65 -12.30
C CYS A 24 -11.73 21.57 -11.40
N THR A 25 -12.93 21.60 -11.99
CA THR A 25 -14.19 21.51 -11.25
C THR A 25 -14.38 20.12 -10.65
N VAL A 26 -14.15 19.05 -11.42
CA VAL A 26 -14.28 17.67 -10.95
C VAL A 26 -13.28 17.38 -9.84
N LEU A 27 -12.01 17.78 -9.99
CA LEU A 27 -11.00 17.57 -8.94
C LEU A 27 -11.32 18.34 -7.65
N ARG A 28 -11.81 19.58 -7.77
CA ARG A 28 -12.26 20.36 -6.63
C ARG A 28 -13.44 19.69 -5.91
N LEU A 29 -14.40 19.16 -6.66
CA LEU A 29 -15.54 18.44 -6.08
C LEU A 29 -15.11 17.12 -5.44
N ALA A 30 -14.19 16.37 -6.06
CA ALA A 30 -13.64 15.15 -5.51
C ALA A 30 -12.90 15.39 -4.18
N GLU A 31 -12.10 16.46 -4.12
CA GLU A 31 -11.42 16.92 -2.90
C GLU A 31 -12.42 17.31 -1.80
N ALA A 32 -13.43 18.13 -2.15
CA ALA A 32 -14.44 18.59 -1.19
C ALA A 32 -15.36 17.47 -0.68
N LEU A 33 -15.75 16.55 -1.56
CA LEU A 33 -16.69 15.45 -1.24
C LEU A 33 -15.98 14.18 -0.78
N LYS A 34 -14.65 14.11 -0.87
CA LYS A 34 -13.84 12.92 -0.59
C LYS A 34 -14.33 11.69 -1.37
N LYS A 35 -14.72 11.89 -2.63
CA LYS A 35 -15.21 10.81 -3.51
C LYS A 35 -14.21 10.49 -4.62
N PRO A 36 -14.07 9.21 -5.01
CA PRO A 36 -13.19 8.82 -6.10
C PRO A 36 -13.68 9.38 -7.44
N VAL A 37 -12.73 9.59 -8.37
CA VAL A 37 -13.01 10.05 -9.74
C VAL A 37 -12.62 8.95 -10.71
N LEU A 38 -13.56 8.62 -11.61
CA LEU A 38 -13.29 7.81 -12.79
C LEU A 38 -13.03 8.75 -13.97
N VAL A 39 -11.91 8.55 -14.67
CA VAL A 39 -11.53 9.36 -15.83
C VAL A 39 -11.66 8.52 -17.10
N GLU A 40 -12.61 8.89 -17.95
CA GLU A 40 -12.87 8.23 -19.23
C GLU A 40 -12.46 9.14 -20.40
N GLY A 41 -12.10 8.54 -21.54
CA GLY A 41 -11.75 9.28 -22.75
C GLY A 41 -10.91 8.49 -23.74
N PRO A 42 -10.67 9.02 -24.95
CA PRO A 42 -9.92 8.34 -26.00
C PRO A 42 -8.45 8.12 -25.62
N PRO A 43 -7.75 7.16 -26.25
CA PRO A 43 -6.32 6.99 -26.07
C PRO A 43 -5.59 8.31 -26.39
N GLY A 44 -4.57 8.64 -25.59
CA GLY A 44 -3.83 9.90 -25.76
C GLY A 44 -4.46 11.16 -25.13
N ALA A 45 -5.69 11.11 -24.60
CA ALA A 45 -6.36 12.26 -23.96
C ALA A 45 -5.75 12.73 -22.62
N GLY A 46 -4.54 12.28 -22.26
CA GLY A 46 -3.87 12.73 -21.04
C GLY A 46 -4.38 12.14 -19.72
N LYS A 47 -5.21 11.09 -19.73
CA LYS A 47 -5.76 10.44 -18.50
C LYS A 47 -4.69 10.04 -17.49
N THR A 48 -3.63 9.37 -17.96
CA THR A 48 -2.49 8.97 -17.10
C THR A 48 -1.69 10.18 -16.62
N SER A 49 -1.58 11.22 -17.46
CA SER A 49 -0.92 12.46 -17.10
C SER A 49 -1.69 13.21 -16.01
N LEU A 50 -3.02 13.24 -16.10
CA LEU A 50 -3.91 13.82 -15.10
C LEU A 50 -3.74 13.16 -13.74
N ALA A 51 -3.70 11.82 -13.68
CA ALA A 51 -3.49 11.08 -12.44
C ALA A 51 -2.13 11.43 -11.79
N ARG A 52 -1.07 11.60 -12.61
CA ARG A 52 0.25 12.02 -12.13
C ARG A 52 0.24 13.45 -11.60
N ALA A 53 -0.26 14.39 -12.40
CA ALA A 53 -0.36 15.79 -12.02
C ALA A 53 -1.18 15.99 -10.75
N ALA A 54 -2.31 15.28 -10.61
CA ALA A 54 -3.11 15.32 -9.39
C ALA A 54 -2.36 14.78 -8.17
N ALA A 55 -1.58 13.69 -8.31
CA ALA A 55 -0.76 13.16 -7.24
C ALA A 55 0.35 14.15 -6.82
N ASP A 56 1.03 14.78 -7.79
CA ASP A 56 2.06 15.78 -7.55
C ASP A 56 1.49 17.01 -6.82
N VAL A 57 0.32 17.50 -7.26
CA VAL A 57 -0.41 18.62 -6.62
C VAL A 57 -0.81 18.30 -5.18
N LEU A 58 -1.25 17.06 -4.92
CA LEU A 58 -1.67 16.61 -3.59
C LEU A 58 -0.50 16.21 -2.69
N GLY A 59 0.73 16.14 -3.23
CA GLY A 59 1.88 15.55 -2.52
C GLY A 59 1.64 14.09 -2.16
N ALA A 60 0.80 13.38 -2.91
CA ALA A 60 0.36 12.03 -2.64
C ALA A 60 1.20 11.00 -3.38
N ARG A 61 1.34 9.80 -2.81
CA ARG A 61 1.98 8.69 -3.51
C ARG A 61 1.07 8.20 -4.64
N LEU A 62 1.57 8.24 -5.88
CA LEU A 62 0.90 7.62 -7.02
C LEU A 62 1.14 6.11 -7.05
N ILE A 63 0.08 5.33 -6.84
CA ILE A 63 0.10 3.87 -6.97
C ILE A 63 -0.52 3.50 -8.31
N ARG A 64 0.23 2.79 -9.16
CA ARG A 64 -0.25 2.34 -10.47
C ARG A 64 -0.59 0.86 -10.44
N LEU A 65 -1.88 0.53 -10.46
CA LEU A 65 -2.38 -0.81 -10.71
C LEU A 65 -2.73 -0.94 -12.20
N GLN A 66 -2.05 -1.84 -12.91
CA GLN A 66 -2.36 -2.12 -14.31
C GLN A 66 -3.42 -3.22 -14.37
N CYS A 67 -4.62 -2.87 -14.82
CA CYS A 67 -5.68 -3.84 -15.05
C CYS A 67 -5.51 -4.45 -16.45
N TYR A 68 -5.45 -5.78 -16.51
CA TYR A 68 -5.39 -6.56 -17.73
C TYR A 68 -6.28 -7.79 -17.58
N GLU A 69 -6.61 -8.46 -18.68
CA GLU A 69 -7.47 -9.64 -18.63
C GLU A 69 -6.84 -10.77 -17.80
N GLY A 70 -7.59 -11.33 -16.85
CA GLY A 70 -7.08 -12.35 -15.94
C GLY A 70 -6.27 -11.81 -14.75
N ILE A 71 -6.30 -10.50 -14.47
CA ILE A 71 -5.94 -9.99 -13.14
C ILE A 71 -7.05 -10.38 -12.14
N ASP A 72 -6.67 -10.98 -11.02
CA ASP A 72 -7.57 -11.31 -9.91
C ASP A 72 -7.22 -10.49 -8.66
N VAL A 73 -8.06 -10.59 -7.63
CA VAL A 73 -7.90 -9.85 -6.38
C VAL A 73 -6.60 -10.23 -5.67
N ALA A 74 -6.23 -11.52 -5.68
CA ALA A 74 -5.03 -12.03 -5.04
C ALA A 74 -3.75 -11.41 -5.64
N ARG A 75 -3.71 -11.26 -6.97
CA ARG A 75 -2.61 -10.59 -7.68
C ARG A 75 -2.62 -9.08 -7.51
N ALA A 76 -3.80 -8.46 -7.40
CA ALA A 76 -3.94 -7.01 -7.26
C ALA A 76 -3.58 -6.49 -5.86
N ILE A 77 -3.96 -7.23 -4.81
CA ILE A 77 -3.83 -6.78 -3.40
C ILE A 77 -2.68 -7.52 -2.68
N TYR A 78 -2.08 -8.53 -3.31
CA TYR A 78 -1.13 -9.49 -2.74
C TYR A 78 -1.81 -10.53 -1.83
N GLU A 79 -1.54 -11.80 -2.07
CA GLU A 79 -1.91 -12.90 -1.18
C GLU A 79 -0.72 -13.27 -0.28
N TYR A 80 -0.99 -13.48 1.00
CA TYR A 80 0.03 -13.85 1.98
C TYR A 80 0.69 -15.18 1.58
N ASN A 81 2.02 -15.22 1.54
CA ASN A 81 2.72 -16.43 1.13
C ASN A 81 2.68 -17.49 2.26
N TYR A 82 1.63 -18.31 2.24
CA TYR A 82 1.46 -19.43 3.16
C TYR A 82 2.65 -20.39 3.16
N GLY A 83 3.30 -20.61 2.02
CA GLY A 83 4.49 -21.45 1.93
C GLY A 83 5.65 -20.93 2.79
N LYS A 84 5.91 -19.62 2.75
CA LYS A 84 6.91 -18.97 3.61
C LYS A 84 6.55 -19.08 5.09
N GLN A 85 5.26 -18.96 5.42
CA GLN A 85 4.80 -19.11 6.80
C GLN A 85 4.99 -20.54 7.31
N LEU A 86 4.66 -21.55 6.50
CA LEU A 86 4.88 -22.96 6.84
C LEU A 86 6.37 -23.30 6.96
N LEU A 87 7.21 -22.77 6.08
CA LEU A 87 8.66 -22.89 6.16
C LEU A 87 9.21 -22.29 7.45
N TYR A 88 8.76 -21.08 7.81
CA TYR A 88 9.16 -20.41 9.04
C TYR A 88 8.74 -21.23 10.28
N LEU A 89 7.50 -21.73 10.31
CA LEU A 89 7.00 -22.57 11.41
C LEU A 89 7.75 -23.90 11.49
N SER A 90 8.07 -24.53 10.36
CA SER A 90 8.87 -25.76 10.32
C SER A 90 10.27 -25.50 10.86
N ALA A 91 10.95 -24.45 10.39
CA ALA A 91 12.28 -24.08 10.86
C ALA A 91 12.31 -23.75 12.37
N LEU A 92 11.30 -23.02 12.86
CA LEU A 92 11.13 -22.74 14.28
C LEU A 92 10.92 -24.02 15.10
N ARG A 93 10.03 -24.91 14.65
CA ARG A 93 9.77 -26.19 15.31
C ARG A 93 11.04 -27.02 15.38
N ASP A 94 11.78 -27.12 14.29
CA ASP A 94 13.01 -27.92 14.23
C ASP A 94 14.09 -27.32 15.15
N ARG A 95 14.20 -25.99 15.22
CA ARG A 95 15.08 -25.26 16.15
C ARG A 95 14.70 -25.52 17.61
N VAL A 96 13.41 -25.45 17.94
CA VAL A 96 12.89 -25.74 19.28
C VAL A 96 13.17 -27.20 19.65
N SER A 97 12.93 -28.16 18.76
CA SER A 97 13.26 -29.57 19.01
C SER A 97 14.75 -29.76 19.31
N GLN A 98 15.64 -29.12 18.55
CA GLN A 98 17.10 -29.18 18.80
C GLN A 98 17.49 -28.56 20.16
N MET A 99 16.84 -27.48 20.58
CA MET A 99 17.10 -26.84 21.88
C MET A 99 16.61 -27.69 23.06
N LEU A 100 15.57 -28.50 22.85
CA LEU A 100 14.96 -29.32 23.89
C LEU A 100 15.59 -30.71 23.99
N ASP A 101 16.34 -31.16 22.99
CA ASP A 101 17.06 -32.43 22.98
C ASP A 101 18.05 -32.50 24.17
N GLY A 102 17.76 -33.37 25.14
CA GLY A 102 18.55 -33.54 26.36
C GLY A 102 17.92 -32.98 27.64
N THR A 103 16.78 -32.29 27.56
CA THR A 103 16.02 -31.88 28.75
C THR A 103 15.34 -33.06 29.43
N LYS A 104 15.43 -33.14 30.76
CA LYS A 104 14.91 -34.27 31.55
C LYS A 104 13.50 -34.04 32.08
N SER A 105 13.01 -32.79 32.04
CA SER A 105 11.69 -32.45 32.55
C SER A 105 11.08 -31.25 31.82
N MET A 106 9.74 -31.21 31.79
CA MET A 106 8.98 -30.10 31.21
C MET A 106 9.36 -28.73 31.84
N ALA A 107 9.66 -28.70 33.14
CA ALA A 107 10.06 -27.48 33.83
C ALA A 107 11.45 -26.96 33.43
N GLU A 108 12.30 -27.81 32.87
CA GLU A 108 13.60 -27.46 32.31
C GLU A 108 13.44 -26.94 30.88
N SER A 109 12.62 -27.63 30.07
CA SER A 109 12.25 -27.22 28.71
C SER A 109 11.64 -25.81 28.65
N VAL A 110 10.71 -25.50 29.57
CA VAL A 110 10.07 -24.17 29.67
C VAL A 110 11.09 -23.08 30.02
N ARG A 111 12.05 -23.36 30.90
CA ARG A 111 13.09 -22.38 31.29
C ARG A 111 14.07 -22.06 30.15
N ILE A 112 14.39 -23.04 29.31
CA ILE A 112 15.27 -22.84 28.16
C ILE A 112 14.56 -22.00 27.09
N LEU A 113 13.29 -22.31 26.81
CA LEU A 113 12.50 -21.58 25.82
C LEU A 113 12.30 -20.10 26.18
N ASP A 114 12.00 -19.81 27.45
CA ASP A 114 11.80 -18.43 27.93
C ASP A 114 13.06 -17.57 27.82
N ARG A 115 14.25 -18.20 27.84
CA ARG A 115 15.54 -17.50 27.72
C ARG A 115 15.96 -17.24 26.27
N GLU A 116 15.68 -18.17 25.37
CA GLU A 116 16.21 -18.16 24.00
C GLU A 116 15.19 -17.64 22.97
N VAL A 117 13.89 -17.71 23.28
CA VAL A 117 12.80 -17.30 22.39
C VAL A 117 11.84 -16.40 23.17
N PRO A 118 12.09 -15.07 23.24
CA PRO A 118 11.22 -14.17 23.98
C PRO A 118 9.83 -14.15 23.32
N PHE A 119 8.87 -14.82 23.96
CA PHE A 119 7.52 -15.04 23.43
C PHE A 119 6.76 -13.72 23.17
N TRP A 120 7.16 -12.63 23.84
CA TRP A 120 6.56 -11.30 23.71
C TRP A 120 7.40 -10.28 22.95
N GLY A 121 8.56 -10.65 22.40
CA GLY A 121 9.45 -9.71 21.71
C GLY A 121 9.96 -8.61 22.64
N ALA A 122 11.15 -8.83 23.20
CA ALA A 122 11.97 -7.78 23.79
C ALA A 122 13.22 -7.61 22.94
#